data_AF-A0A2S0RHE9-F1
#
_entry.id   AF-A0A2S0RHE9-F1
#
_cell.length_a   1.000
_cell.length_b   1.000
_cell.length_c   1.000
_cell.angle_alpha   90.00
_cell.angle_beta   90.00
_cell.angle_gamma   90.00
#
_symmetry.space_group_name_H-M   'P 1'
#
loop_
_entity.id
_entity.type
_entity.pdbx_description
1 polymer ?
#
loop_
_entity_poly.entity_id
_entity_poly.type
_entity_poly.pdbx_seq_one_letter_code
_entity_poly.pdbx_strand_id
1 'polypeptide(L)'
;MTKFKLLILVLISTACSKQECDFLNKFENSETGKTLYTKPISATNIDILMATNEINPSNFNAEHKYFYGFRKKLDNEHFLISYSDTYSPHYRFTNKLVGWEDIFYCIYNTEQKQVVSKLKVSSSDPVLSYFKKIGNRYIIKSSFFKFIPKESECNNIVIQRDSTSIEYKIQNNKFVEIVE
;
A
#
# COMPACT_ATOMS: atom_id res chain seq x y z
N MET A 1 -35.26 47.19 8.21
CA MET A 1 -35.04 45.92 7.46
C MET A 1 -33.58 45.72 7.01
N THR A 2 -32.59 46.17 7.77
CA THR A 2 -31.16 46.12 7.38
C THR A 2 -30.34 45.07 8.12
N LYS A 3 -30.81 44.59 9.29
CA LYS A 3 -30.09 43.59 10.10
C LYS A 3 -30.20 42.15 9.56
N PHE A 4 -31.25 41.85 8.79
CA PHE A 4 -31.47 40.49 8.25
C PHE A 4 -30.57 40.16 7.04
N LYS A 5 -30.17 41.17 6.27
CA LYS A 5 -29.28 40.97 5.10
C LYS A 5 -27.82 40.70 5.51
N LEU A 6 -27.39 41.21 6.66
CA LEU A 6 -26.01 41.01 7.15
C LEU A 6 -25.81 39.58 7.68
N LEU A 7 -26.84 38.97 8.27
CA LEU A 7 -26.77 37.61 8.80
C LEU A 7 -26.63 36.55 7.69
N ILE A 8 -27.28 36.77 6.54
CA ILE A 8 -27.21 35.87 5.39
C ILE A 8 -25.81 35.91 4.74
N LEU A 9 -25.12 37.06 4.78
CA LEU A 9 -23.77 37.19 4.22
C LEU A 9 -22.70 36.47 5.07
N VAL A 10 -22.90 36.39 6.40
CA VAL A 10 -22.00 35.66 7.32
C VAL A 10 -22.25 34.15 7.31
N LEU A 11 -23.46 33.71 6.94
CA LEU A 11 -23.79 32.29 6.79
C LEU A 11 -23.31 31.67 5.47
N ILE A 12 -22.97 32.48 4.46
CA ILE A 12 -22.48 31.99 3.15
C ILE A 12 -20.95 31.87 3.12
N SER A 13 -20.22 32.50 4.05
CA SER A 13 -18.75 32.40 4.12
C SER A 13 -18.23 31.14 4.83
N THR A 14 -19.10 30.26 5.33
CA THR A 14 -18.73 28.92 5.85
C THR A 14 -18.82 27.81 4.79
N ALA A 15 -19.11 28.16 3.53
CA ALA A 15 -19.09 27.21 2.44
C ALA A 15 -17.66 26.77 2.11
N CYS A 16 -17.40 25.47 2.31
CA CYS A 16 -16.29 24.69 1.78
C CYS A 16 -14.89 24.94 2.35
N SER A 17 -14.70 24.81 3.66
CA SER A 17 -13.48 24.09 4.07
C SER A 17 -13.79 22.60 3.88
N LYS A 18 -13.24 21.98 2.82
CA LYS A 18 -13.27 20.52 2.69
C LYS A 18 -12.62 20.01 3.97
N GLN A 19 -13.40 19.36 4.83
CA GLN A 19 -12.91 18.76 6.07
C GLN A 19 -11.75 17.85 5.68
N GLU A 20 -10.52 18.26 6.02
CA GLU A 20 -9.33 17.49 5.73
C GLU A 20 -9.53 16.11 6.35
N CYS A 21 -9.46 15.07 5.51
CA CYS A 21 -9.87 13.74 5.91
C CYS A 21 -9.01 13.28 7.11
N ASP A 22 -9.64 13.05 8.27
CA ASP A 22 -8.97 12.60 9.51
C ASP A 22 -8.05 11.39 9.28
N PHE A 23 -8.38 10.57 8.29
CA PHE A 23 -7.54 9.47 7.82
C PHE A 23 -6.16 9.93 7.31
N LEU A 24 -6.10 10.92 6.41
CA LEU A 24 -4.85 11.38 5.80
C LEU A 24 -3.92 12.05 6.81
N ASN A 25 -4.46 12.71 7.83
CA ASN A 25 -3.67 13.40 8.86
C ASN A 25 -2.88 12.44 9.76
N LYS A 26 -3.11 11.13 9.65
CA LYS A 26 -2.38 10.09 10.39
C LYS A 26 -1.08 9.67 9.71
N PHE A 27 -0.86 10.06 8.45
CA PHE A 27 0.32 9.73 7.66
C PHE A 27 1.36 10.85 7.72
N GLU A 28 2.63 10.48 7.64
CA GLU A 28 3.76 11.41 7.59
C GLU A 28 3.81 12.16 6.25
N ASN A 29 4.26 13.41 6.23
CA ASN A 29 4.37 14.19 4.98
C ASN A 29 5.66 13.90 4.18
N SER A 30 6.48 12.93 4.60
CA SER A 30 7.77 12.61 4.00
C SER A 30 7.95 11.11 3.78
N GLU A 31 8.52 10.74 2.62
CA GLU A 31 8.84 9.35 2.25
C GLU A 31 10.03 8.76 3.05
N THR A 32 10.78 9.57 3.81
CA THR A 32 12.03 9.15 4.49
C THR A 32 12.09 9.54 5.97
N GLY A 33 10.94 9.58 6.65
CA GLY A 33 10.86 9.92 8.08
C GLY A 33 11.33 8.77 8.99
N LYS A 34 11.96 9.10 10.13
CA LYS A 34 12.34 8.12 11.17
C LYS A 34 11.13 7.48 11.88
N THR A 35 9.98 8.13 11.81
CA THR A 35 8.71 7.71 12.42
C THR A 35 7.83 6.90 11.48
N LEU A 36 8.28 6.66 10.23
CA LEU A 36 7.53 5.84 9.29
C LEU A 36 7.31 4.44 9.84
N TYR A 37 6.09 3.93 9.64
CA TYR A 37 5.69 2.58 10.02
C TYR A 37 5.79 2.29 11.52
N THR A 38 5.72 3.32 12.37
CA THR A 38 5.70 3.16 13.84
C THR A 38 4.31 3.30 14.45
N LYS A 39 3.41 4.05 13.80
CA LYS A 39 2.08 4.34 14.30
C LYS A 39 1.07 3.28 13.83
N PRO A 40 0.39 2.55 14.73
CA PRO A 40 -0.53 1.48 14.35
C PRO A 40 -1.81 2.04 13.70
N ILE A 41 -2.35 1.28 12.75
CA ILE A 41 -3.62 1.56 12.07
C ILE A 41 -4.75 0.86 12.84
N SER A 42 -5.83 1.60 13.13
CA SER A 42 -7.03 1.04 13.76
C SER A 42 -7.85 0.23 12.76
N ALA A 43 -8.62 -0.75 13.24
CA ALA A 43 -9.50 -1.60 12.41
C ALA A 43 -10.32 -0.81 11.38
N THR A 44 -11.01 0.25 11.82
CA THR A 44 -11.85 1.10 10.94
C THR A 44 -11.08 1.76 9.79
N ASN A 45 -9.80 2.09 9.99
CA ASN A 45 -8.97 2.69 8.95
C ASN A 45 -8.31 1.63 8.07
N ILE A 46 -8.19 0.39 8.54
CA ILE A 46 -7.77 -0.75 7.72
C ILE A 46 -8.85 -1.04 6.67
N ASP A 47 -10.13 -0.96 7.02
CA ASP A 47 -11.22 -1.17 6.06
C ASP A 47 -11.11 -0.23 4.84
N ILE A 48 -10.68 1.02 5.07
CA ILE A 48 -10.41 2.02 4.01
C ILE A 48 -9.28 1.55 3.07
N LEU A 49 -8.24 0.92 3.63
CA LEU A 49 -7.09 0.40 2.89
C LEU A 49 -7.40 -0.91 2.15
N MET A 50 -8.33 -1.70 2.68
CA MET A 50 -8.70 -3.02 2.15
C MET A 50 -9.92 -2.98 1.23
N ALA A 51 -10.59 -1.83 1.07
CA ALA A 51 -11.74 -1.65 0.18
C ALA A 51 -11.45 -1.87 -1.33
N THR A 52 -10.20 -2.13 -1.72
CA THR A 52 -9.85 -2.54 -3.09
C THR A 52 -10.19 -4.01 -3.31
N ASN A 53 -10.59 -4.40 -4.52
CA ASN A 53 -10.82 -5.81 -4.92
C ASN A 53 -9.62 -6.73 -4.62
N GLU A 54 -9.53 -7.24 -3.39
CA GLU A 54 -8.60 -8.29 -3.03
C GLU A 54 -9.27 -9.63 -3.33
N ILE A 55 -9.04 -10.11 -4.55
CA ILE A 55 -9.42 -11.46 -4.97
C ILE A 55 -8.41 -12.40 -4.29
N ASN A 56 -8.77 -12.91 -3.11
CA ASN A 56 -8.02 -13.86 -2.27
C ASN A 56 -7.07 -13.22 -1.25
N PRO A 57 -7.53 -12.90 -0.02
CA PRO A 57 -6.59 -12.72 1.10
C PRO A 57 -5.78 -14.01 1.30
N SER A 58 -4.46 -13.88 1.43
CA SER A 58 -3.58 -15.02 1.66
C SER A 58 -3.80 -15.56 3.07
N ASN A 59 -4.48 -16.70 3.21
CA ASN A 59 -4.70 -17.41 4.48
C ASN A 59 -3.41 -17.99 5.12
N PHE A 60 -2.23 -17.63 4.61
CA PHE A 60 -0.96 -18.23 5.02
C PHE A 60 -0.23 -17.48 6.15
N ASN A 61 -0.69 -16.27 6.51
CA ASN A 61 -0.05 -15.42 7.51
C ASN A 61 -1.03 -15.06 8.65
N ALA A 62 -0.50 -14.85 9.85
CA ALA A 62 -1.23 -14.57 11.08
C ALA A 62 -0.73 -13.30 11.76
N GLU A 63 -1.45 -12.84 12.78
CA GLU A 63 -1.01 -11.78 13.70
C GLU A 63 -0.68 -10.45 13.00
N HIS A 64 -1.39 -10.15 11.91
CA HIS A 64 -1.21 -8.93 11.14
C HIS A 64 -1.31 -7.67 12.00
N LYS A 65 -0.30 -6.82 11.89
CA LYS A 65 -0.26 -5.47 12.47
C LYS A 65 0.09 -4.48 11.38
N TYR A 66 -0.74 -3.46 11.26
CA TYR A 66 -0.63 -2.47 10.20
C TYR A 66 -0.13 -1.14 10.75
N PHE A 67 0.75 -0.48 10.01
CA PHE A 67 1.35 0.79 10.44
C PHE A 67 1.28 1.86 9.36
N TYR A 68 0.94 3.10 9.75
CA TYR A 68 0.92 4.24 8.84
C TYR A 68 2.34 4.57 8.37
N GLY A 69 2.47 4.82 7.07
CA GLY A 69 3.67 5.38 6.46
C GLY A 69 3.48 6.84 6.11
N PHE A 70 3.72 7.19 4.84
CA PHE A 70 3.67 8.57 4.37
C PHE A 70 2.42 8.87 3.55
N ARG A 71 2.17 10.16 3.31
CA ARG A 71 1.27 10.68 2.29
C ARG A 71 2.01 11.66 1.39
N LYS A 72 1.63 11.69 0.11
CA LYS A 72 2.10 12.64 -0.88
C LYS A 72 0.94 13.00 -1.80
N LYS A 73 0.66 14.30 -1.95
CA LYS A 73 -0.37 14.78 -2.87
C LYS A 73 0.01 14.43 -4.32
N LEU A 74 -0.91 13.83 -5.06
CA LEU A 74 -0.79 13.59 -6.50
C LEU A 74 -1.54 14.67 -7.27
N ASP A 75 -2.81 14.86 -6.92
CA ASP A 75 -3.67 15.93 -7.44
C ASP A 75 -4.62 16.44 -6.33
N ASN A 76 -5.66 17.20 -6.68
CA ASN A 76 -6.58 17.77 -5.70
C ASN A 76 -7.44 16.74 -4.96
N GLU A 77 -7.60 15.55 -5.54
CA GLU A 77 -8.48 14.50 -5.03
C GLU A 77 -7.72 13.24 -4.63
N HIS A 78 -6.49 13.06 -5.12
CA HIS A 78 -5.71 11.84 -4.96
C HIS A 78 -4.41 12.07 -4.18
N PHE A 79 -4.14 11.14 -3.27
CA PHE A 79 -2.90 11.07 -2.51
C PHE A 79 -2.25 9.71 -2.71
N LEU A 80 -0.94 9.70 -2.91
CA LEU A 80 -0.13 8.50 -2.72
C LEU A 80 0.10 8.34 -1.22
N ILE A 81 -0.35 7.23 -0.65
CA ILE A 81 -0.10 6.88 0.75
C ILE A 81 0.68 5.58 0.84
N SER A 82 1.39 5.35 1.94
CA SER A 82 2.00 4.05 2.22
C SER A 82 1.60 3.51 3.59
N TYR A 83 1.55 2.19 3.70
CA TYR A 83 1.43 1.49 4.97
C TYR A 83 2.28 0.22 4.94
N SER A 84 2.65 -0.28 6.11
CA SER A 84 3.25 -1.60 6.26
C SER A 84 2.31 -2.57 6.95
N ASP A 85 2.47 -3.85 6.63
CA ASP A 85 1.80 -4.98 7.25
C ASP A 85 2.88 -5.93 7.76
N THR A 86 2.99 -6.04 9.08
CA THR A 86 3.87 -7.01 9.74
C THR A 86 3.07 -8.21 10.19
N TYR A 87 3.61 -9.41 10.00
CA TYR A 87 2.88 -10.65 10.27
C TYR A 87 3.80 -11.79 10.74
N SER A 88 3.18 -12.89 11.12
CA SER A 88 3.81 -14.17 11.46
C SER A 88 3.36 -15.22 10.44
N PRO A 89 4.24 -15.80 9.61
CA PRO A 89 3.84 -16.85 8.68
C PRO A 89 3.44 -18.11 9.42
N HIS A 90 2.39 -18.78 8.94
CA HIS A 90 1.94 -20.06 9.53
C HIS A 90 2.92 -21.20 9.24
N TYR A 91 3.64 -21.14 8.12
CA TYR A 91 4.70 -22.09 7.85
C TYR A 91 5.90 -21.72 8.75
N ARG A 92 6.26 -22.64 9.66
CA ARG A 92 7.31 -22.42 10.66
C ARG A 92 8.70 -22.43 10.01
N PHE A 93 9.06 -21.36 9.29
CA PHE A 93 10.44 -21.18 8.84
C PHE A 93 11.28 -20.72 10.03
N THR A 94 12.17 -21.59 10.52
CA THR A 94 12.92 -21.41 11.78
C THR A 94 14.10 -20.44 11.70
N ASN A 95 14.34 -19.80 10.55
CA ASN A 95 15.52 -18.97 10.32
C ASN A 95 15.17 -17.61 9.70
N LYS A 96 14.81 -16.61 10.53
CA LYS A 96 14.96 -15.20 10.15
C LYS A 96 15.11 -14.32 11.39
N LEU A 97 16.17 -13.52 11.40
CA LEU A 97 16.43 -12.44 12.38
C LEU A 97 15.59 -11.18 12.10
N VAL A 98 14.88 -11.15 10.97
CA VAL A 98 14.12 -10.00 10.46
C VAL A 98 12.66 -10.41 10.43
N GLY A 99 11.81 -9.68 11.15
CA GLY A 99 10.35 -9.90 11.16
C GLY A 99 9.77 -9.86 9.74
N TRP A 100 8.61 -10.47 9.55
CA TRP A 100 7.96 -10.53 8.24
C TRP A 100 7.14 -9.28 8.02
N GLU A 101 7.42 -8.59 6.93
CA GLU A 101 6.80 -7.31 6.60
C GLU A 101 6.56 -7.20 5.09
N ASP A 102 5.40 -6.67 4.74
CA ASP A 102 5.07 -6.18 3.41
C ASP A 102 4.86 -4.65 3.47
N ILE A 103 5.27 -3.94 2.42
CA ILE A 103 5.05 -2.50 2.27
C ILE A 103 4.17 -2.25 1.06
N PHE A 104 3.12 -1.46 1.25
CA PHE A 104 2.15 -1.12 0.21
C PHE A 104 2.16 0.37 -0.08
N TYR A 105 2.13 0.70 -1.36
CA TYR A 105 1.86 2.04 -1.87
C TYR A 105 0.46 2.05 -2.46
N CYS A 106 -0.34 3.03 -2.06
CA CYS A 106 -1.75 3.11 -2.40
C CYS A 106 -2.09 4.49 -2.94
N ILE A 107 -3.00 4.55 -3.91
CA ILE A 107 -3.61 5.79 -4.37
C ILE A 107 -4.95 5.91 -3.67
N TYR A 108 -5.08 6.90 -2.80
CA TYR A 108 -6.27 7.21 -2.03
C TYR A 108 -7.06 8.34 -2.68
N ASN A 109 -8.34 8.14 -2.94
CA ASN A 109 -9.26 9.15 -3.43
C ASN A 109 -10.02 9.77 -2.23
N THR A 110 -9.87 11.08 -2.05
CA THR A 110 -10.47 11.85 -0.94
C THR A 110 -11.97 12.05 -1.07
N GLU A 111 -12.51 12.10 -2.28
CA GLU A 111 -13.95 12.25 -2.54
C GLU A 111 -14.69 10.95 -2.19
N GLN A 112 -14.19 9.83 -2.70
CA GLN A 112 -14.73 8.49 -2.44
C GLN A 112 -14.32 7.92 -1.08
N LYS A 113 -13.34 8.54 -0.42
CA LYS A 113 -12.75 8.13 0.86
C LYS A 113 -12.22 6.69 0.88
N GLN A 114 -11.65 6.23 -0.24
CA GLN A 114 -11.17 4.86 -0.40
C GLN A 114 -9.88 4.78 -1.21
N VAL A 115 -9.16 3.67 -1.07
CA VAL A 115 -8.04 3.34 -1.96
C VAL A 115 -8.58 2.87 -3.31
N VAL A 116 -8.06 3.44 -4.41
CA VAL A 116 -8.47 3.13 -5.79
C VAL A 116 -7.41 2.35 -6.58
N SER A 117 -6.19 2.27 -6.06
CA SER A 117 -5.10 1.46 -6.64
C SER A 117 -4.09 1.13 -5.54
N LYS A 118 -3.58 -0.11 -5.53
CA LYS A 118 -2.65 -0.62 -4.53
C LYS A 118 -1.51 -1.35 -5.24
N LEU A 119 -0.29 -1.13 -4.77
CA LEU A 119 0.92 -1.80 -5.24
C LEU A 119 1.72 -2.27 -4.02
N LYS A 120 1.98 -3.58 -3.93
CA LYS A 120 2.91 -4.13 -2.94
C LYS A 120 4.33 -3.88 -3.44
N VAL A 121 5.06 -2.95 -2.82
CA VAL A 121 6.39 -2.52 -3.29
C VAL A 121 7.52 -3.33 -2.68
N SER A 122 7.30 -3.86 -1.47
CA SER A 122 8.25 -4.72 -0.77
C SER A 122 7.50 -5.88 -0.14
N SER A 123 8.10 -7.05 -0.13
CA SER A 123 7.50 -8.22 0.50
C SER A 123 8.55 -9.16 1.07
N SER A 124 8.26 -9.69 2.25
CA SER A 124 9.15 -10.64 2.92
C SER A 124 8.82 -12.10 2.63
N ASP A 125 7.60 -12.37 2.14
CA ASP A 125 7.00 -13.69 1.96
C ASP A 125 5.84 -13.68 0.94
N PRO A 126 5.66 -14.75 0.13
CA PRO A 126 6.59 -15.86 -0.16
C PRO A 126 7.64 -15.48 -1.19
N VAL A 127 7.47 -14.30 -1.81
CA VAL A 127 8.37 -13.75 -2.81
C VAL A 127 9.10 -12.57 -2.19
N LEU A 128 10.38 -12.76 -1.89
CA LEU A 128 11.22 -11.69 -1.35
C LEU A 128 11.33 -10.59 -2.41
N SER A 129 10.76 -9.43 -2.14
CA SER A 129 10.67 -8.34 -3.10
C SER A 129 11.21 -7.05 -2.51
N TYR A 130 11.98 -6.33 -3.32
CA TYR A 130 12.55 -5.03 -2.97
C TYR A 130 12.13 -3.95 -3.97
N PHE A 131 12.03 -2.74 -3.46
CA PHE A 131 11.58 -1.57 -4.19
C PHE A 131 12.75 -0.64 -4.53
N LYS A 132 12.75 -0.10 -5.75
CA LYS A 132 13.55 1.06 -6.13
C LYS A 132 12.68 2.08 -6.89
N LYS A 133 12.76 3.34 -6.48
CA LYS A 133 12.15 4.47 -7.19
C LYS A 133 13.18 5.18 -8.05
N ILE A 134 12.88 5.39 -9.33
CA ILE A 134 13.70 6.22 -10.24
C ILE A 134 12.77 7.17 -10.97
N GLY A 135 12.83 8.47 -10.64
CA GLY A 135 11.89 9.45 -11.17
C GLY A 135 10.43 9.10 -10.82
N ASN A 136 9.59 8.91 -11.83
CA ASN A 136 8.19 8.48 -11.69
C ASN A 136 7.98 6.95 -11.84
N ARG A 137 9.06 6.17 -11.95
CA ARG A 137 9.03 4.72 -12.09
C ARG A 137 9.22 4.02 -10.75
N TYR A 138 8.44 2.98 -10.55
CA TYR A 138 8.44 2.10 -9.39
C TYR A 138 8.91 0.73 -9.86
N ILE A 139 10.16 0.38 -9.53
CA ILE A 139 10.79 -0.85 -9.99
C ILE A 139 10.75 -1.86 -8.84
N ILE A 140 10.03 -2.95 -9.03
CA ILE A 140 9.90 -4.04 -8.05
C ILE A 140 10.74 -5.20 -8.54
N LYS A 141 11.74 -5.58 -7.74
CA LYS A 141 12.58 -6.75 -7.98
C LYS A 141 12.21 -7.84 -7.01
N SER A 142 11.76 -8.96 -7.54
CA SER A 142 11.24 -10.08 -6.79
C SER A 142 12.17 -11.29 -6.96
N SER A 143 12.43 -12.01 -5.88
CA SER A 143 13.22 -13.24 -5.85
C SER A 143 12.37 -14.36 -5.25
N PHE A 144 12.30 -15.51 -5.93
CA PHE A 144 11.44 -16.63 -5.54
C PHE A 144 12.04 -17.97 -5.96
N PHE A 145 11.41 -19.05 -5.50
CA PHE A 145 11.75 -20.41 -5.89
C PHE A 145 10.72 -20.93 -6.90
N LYS A 146 11.20 -21.47 -8.02
CA LYS A 146 10.42 -22.26 -8.96
C LYS A 146 10.54 -23.74 -8.60
N PHE A 147 9.41 -24.44 -8.66
CA PHE A 147 9.33 -25.88 -8.48
C PHE A 147 9.10 -26.50 -9.85
N ILE A 148 10.14 -27.09 -10.43
CA ILE A 148 10.10 -27.65 -11.78
C ILE A 148 9.97 -29.17 -11.65
N PRO A 149 8.87 -29.77 -12.13
CA PRO A 149 8.74 -31.22 -12.15
C PRO A 149 9.77 -31.80 -13.13
N LYS A 150 10.48 -32.84 -12.69
CA LYS A 150 11.38 -33.61 -13.54
C LYS A 150 10.62 -34.84 -14.01
N GLU A 151 10.44 -34.96 -15.32
CA GLU A 151 9.90 -36.18 -15.93
C GLU A 151 10.79 -37.36 -15.54
N SER A 152 10.28 -38.20 -14.64
CA SER A 152 10.95 -39.39 -14.11
C SER A 152 9.89 -40.27 -13.44
N GLU A 153 10.14 -41.58 -13.36
CA GLU A 153 9.21 -42.56 -12.76
C GLU A 153 8.84 -42.24 -11.30
N CYS A 154 9.63 -41.39 -10.62
CA CYS A 154 9.44 -41.03 -9.22
C CYS A 154 8.96 -39.57 -9.00
N ASN A 155 8.53 -38.84 -10.03
CA ASN A 155 8.04 -37.46 -9.91
C ASN A 155 8.96 -36.51 -9.11
N ASN A 156 10.27 -36.54 -9.40
CA ASN A 156 11.22 -35.66 -8.71
C ASN A 156 10.92 -34.17 -8.97
N ILE A 157 11.12 -33.30 -7.97
CA ILE A 157 10.98 -31.85 -8.11
C ILE A 157 12.36 -31.19 -7.99
N VAL A 158 12.70 -30.35 -8.96
CA VAL A 158 13.89 -29.47 -8.89
C VAL A 158 13.45 -28.11 -8.37
N ILE A 159 14.09 -27.66 -7.29
CA ILE A 159 13.89 -26.32 -6.74
C ILE A 159 14.96 -25.40 -7.34
N GLN A 160 14.53 -24.40 -8.11
CA GLN A 160 15.42 -23.41 -8.74
C GLN A 160 15.13 -22.01 -8.20
N ARG A 161 16.17 -21.22 -7.94
CA ARG A 161 16.02 -19.79 -7.65
C ARG A 161 15.78 -19.02 -8.93
N ASP A 162 14.84 -18.09 -8.90
CA ASP A 162 14.56 -17.18 -10.00
C ASP A 162 14.25 -15.78 -9.49
N SER A 163 14.23 -14.82 -10.40
CA SER A 163 13.90 -13.43 -10.11
C SER A 163 13.15 -12.76 -11.26
N THR A 164 12.30 -11.80 -10.92
CA THR A 164 11.64 -10.93 -11.88
C THR A 164 11.87 -9.48 -11.53
N SER A 165 11.81 -8.61 -12.54
CA SER A 165 11.84 -7.16 -12.37
C SER A 165 10.67 -6.59 -13.15
N ILE A 166 9.74 -5.95 -12.47
CA ILE A 166 8.57 -5.33 -13.08
C ILE A 166 8.61 -3.84 -12.79
N GLU A 167 8.38 -3.03 -13.81
CA GLU A 167 8.32 -1.57 -13.70
C GLU A 167 6.87 -1.10 -13.74
N TYR A 168 6.53 -0.19 -12.83
CA TYR A 168 5.23 0.47 -12.78
C TYR A 168 5.41 1.98 -12.87
N LYS A 169 4.38 2.66 -13.39
CA LYS A 169 4.21 4.12 -13.28
C LYS A 169 2.79 4.42 -12.79
N ILE A 170 2.61 5.61 -12.25
CA ILE A 170 1.25 6.12 -11.97
C ILE A 170 0.72 6.77 -13.25
N GLN A 171 -0.41 6.29 -13.74
CA GLN A 171 -1.15 6.87 -14.86
C GLN A 171 -2.65 6.84 -14.54
N ASN A 172 -3.33 7.97 -14.72
CA ASN A 172 -4.76 8.12 -14.41
C ASN A 172 -5.11 7.62 -13.00
N ASN A 173 -4.29 7.99 -12.00
CA ASN A 173 -4.47 7.63 -10.60
C ASN A 173 -4.49 6.11 -10.34
N LYS A 174 -3.77 5.34 -11.16
CA LYS A 174 -3.55 3.90 -11.01
C LYS A 174 -2.09 3.56 -11.24
N PHE A 175 -1.60 2.53 -10.55
CA PHE A 175 -0.35 1.88 -10.92
C PHE A 175 -0.59 1.05 -12.18
N VAL A 176 0.23 1.28 -13.21
CA VAL A 176 0.17 0.58 -14.49
C VAL A 176 1.56 0.03 -14.79
N GLU A 177 1.61 -1.26 -15.12
CA GLU A 177 2.83 -1.94 -15.56
C GLU A 177 3.33 -1.34 -16.87
N ILE A 178 4.64 -1.13 -16.98
CA ILE A 178 5.30 -0.70 -18.20
C ILE A 178 5.72 -1.98 -18.93
N VAL A 179 4.97 -2.33 -19.98
CA VAL A 179 5.34 -3.42 -20.90
C VAL A 179 6.15 -2.80 -22.03
N GLU A 180 7.41 -3.19 -22.15
CA GLU A 180 8.28 -2.87 -23.31
C GLU A 180 8.17 -3.96 -24.38
#